data_AF-A0A377TW76-F1
#
_entry.id   AF-A0A377TW76-F1
#
_cell.length_a   1.000
_cell.length_b   1.000
_cell.length_c   1.000
_cell.angle_alpha   90.00
_cell.angle_beta   90.00
_cell.angle_gamma   90.00
#
_symmetry.space_group_name_H-M   'P 1'
#
loop_
_entity.id
_entity.type
_entity.pdbx_description
1 polymer ?
#
loop_
_entity_poly.entity_id
_entity_poly.type
_entity_poly.pdbx_seq_one_letter_code
_entity_poly.pdbx_strand_id
1 'polypeptide(L)'
;MAVTGEVDYVTDGERVLSVAGGNPLMTRVVGTGCALSAVVAASAALPGDRLENVAAACGLMKQAGEIAARQGGPGSFIPAFLDALYQEVQG
;
A
#
# COMPACT_ATOMS: atom_id res chain seq x y z
N MET A 1 -3.73 -6.84 13.08
CA MET A 1 -2.44 -6.13 13.16
C MET A 1 -1.77 -6.18 11.80
N ALA A 2 -1.12 -5.09 11.38
CA ALA A 2 -0.31 -5.04 10.16
C ALA A 2 1.10 -4.56 10.52
N VAL A 3 2.12 -5.25 10.01
CA VAL A 3 3.53 -4.91 10.15
C VAL A 3 4.07 -4.69 8.75
N THR A 4 4.61 -3.51 8.48
CA THR A 4 4.99 -3.09 7.13
C THR A 4 6.49 -3.17 6.90
N GLY A 5 6.89 -3.43 5.67
CA GLY A 5 8.29 -3.58 5.26
C GLY A 5 8.43 -3.83 3.76
N GLU A 6 9.53 -4.46 3.36
CA GLU A 6 9.66 -4.99 1.99
C GLU A 6 8.56 -6.02 1.69
N VAL A 7 8.24 -6.84 2.69
CA VAL A 7 7.03 -7.66 2.75
C VAL A 7 6.20 -7.17 3.93
N ASP A 8 4.93 -6.87 3.67
CA ASP A 8 3.97 -6.56 4.72
C ASP A 8 3.34 -7.85 5.24
N TYR A 9 3.16 -7.96 6.55
CA TYR A 9 2.47 -9.06 7.19
C TYR A 9 1.23 -8.54 7.90
N VAL A 10 0.07 -9.11 7.56
CA VAL A 10 -1.22 -8.77 8.16
C VAL A 10 -1.77 -10.00 8.87
N THR A 11 -2.24 -9.85 10.10
CA THR A 11 -2.77 -10.96 10.90
C THR A 11 -3.97 -10.54 11.76
N ASP A 12 -4.91 -11.46 11.94
CA ASP A 12 -6.02 -11.39 12.89
C ASP A 12 -5.73 -12.13 14.21
N GLY A 13 -4.56 -12.76 14.34
CA GLY A 13 -4.15 -13.58 15.48
C GLY A 13 -4.22 -15.10 15.21
N GLU A 14 -4.93 -15.53 14.18
CA GLU A 14 -5.02 -16.94 13.77
C GLU A 14 -4.43 -17.17 12.37
N ARG A 15 -4.71 -16.25 11.45
CA ARG A 15 -4.23 -16.26 10.07
C ARG A 15 -3.18 -15.18 9.87
N VAL A 16 -2.26 -15.42 8.94
CA VAL A 16 -1.25 -14.44 8.51
C VAL A 16 -1.24 -14.39 6.99
N LEU A 17 -1.40 -13.19 6.44
CA LEU A 17 -1.25 -12.89 5.02
C LEU A 17 0.03 -12.08 4.81
N SER A 18 0.79 -12.43 3.78
CA SER A 18 2.00 -11.71 3.37
C SER A 18 1.79 -11.00 2.04
N VAL A 19 2.20 -9.73 1.95
CA VAL A 19 2.09 -8.91 0.75
C VAL A 19 3.47 -8.39 0.37
N ALA A 20 4.02 -8.89 -0.74
CA ALA A 20 5.30 -8.47 -1.27
C ALA A 20 5.16 -7.36 -2.33
N GLY A 21 6.27 -6.72 -2.69
CA GLY A 21 6.32 -5.70 -3.73
C GLY A 21 6.51 -4.28 -3.17
N GLY A 22 6.20 -3.29 -3.99
CA GLY A 22 6.55 -1.90 -3.72
C GLY A 22 7.97 -1.59 -4.17
N ASN A 23 8.51 -0.48 -3.67
CA ASN A 23 9.85 -0.04 -4.06
C ASN A 23 10.58 0.65 -2.90
N PRO A 24 11.90 0.44 -2.73
CA PRO A 24 12.69 1.15 -1.71
C PRO A 24 12.55 2.68 -1.77
N LEU A 25 12.25 3.26 -2.94
CA LEU A 25 12.01 4.69 -3.10
C LEU A 25 10.85 5.21 -2.22
N MET A 26 9.87 4.36 -1.89
CA MET A 26 8.78 4.69 -0.97
C MET A 26 9.28 5.09 0.42
N THR A 27 10.43 4.56 0.85
CA THR A 27 11.08 4.89 2.14
C THR A 27 11.81 6.23 2.12
N ARG A 28 12.01 6.82 0.94
CA ARG A 28 12.65 8.12 0.74
C ARG A 28 11.66 9.27 0.61
N VAL A 29 10.36 8.97 0.71
CA VAL A 29 9.27 9.93 0.60
C VAL A 29 8.49 9.92 1.92
N VAL A 30 8.47 11.07 2.61
CA VAL A 30 7.76 11.21 3.87
C VAL A 30 6.24 11.05 3.67
N GLY A 31 5.57 10.41 4.62
CA GLY A 31 4.11 10.31 4.65
C GLY A 31 3.51 9.09 3.92
N THR A 32 4.30 8.32 3.16
CA THR A 32 3.82 7.09 2.49
C THR A 32 3.23 6.08 3.47
N GLY A 33 3.86 5.87 4.63
CA GLY A 33 3.34 4.99 5.69
C GLY A 33 2.10 5.55 6.41
N CYS A 34 2.02 6.87 6.60
CA CYS A 34 0.84 7.52 7.17
C CYS A 34 -0.36 7.39 6.21
N ALA A 35 -0.13 7.59 4.91
CA ALA A 35 -1.14 7.39 3.88
C ALA A 35 -1.64 5.94 3.85
N LEU A 36 -0.74 4.95 3.96
CA LEU A 36 -1.12 3.54 4.06
C LEU A 36 -2.04 3.28 5.25
N SER A 37 -1.76 3.88 6.41
CA SER A 37 -2.61 3.73 7.60
C SER A 37 -4.03 4.27 7.36
N ALA A 38 -4.16 5.40 6.64
CA ALA A 38 -5.45 5.95 6.27
C ALA A 38 -6.21 5.04 5.29
N VAL A 39 -5.53 4.48 4.28
CA VAL A 39 -6.13 3.54 3.32
C VAL A 39 -6.57 2.25 4.04
N VAL A 40 -5.74 1.71 4.92
CA VAL A 40 -6.09 0.55 5.77
C VAL A 40 -7.35 0.83 6.61
N ALA A 41 -7.45 2.02 7.20
CA ALA A 41 -8.64 2.40 7.96
C ALA A 41 -9.90 2.46 7.09
N ALA A 42 -9.80 2.99 5.86
CA ALA A 42 -10.88 2.99 4.90
C ALA A 42 -11.28 1.57 4.46
N SER A 43 -10.31 0.72 4.11
CA SER A 43 -10.54 -0.67 3.69
C SER A 43 -11.13 -1.52 4.82
N ALA A 44 -10.77 -1.27 6.08
CA ALA A 44 -11.34 -1.97 7.22
C ALA A 44 -12.84 -1.69 7.45
N ALA A 45 -13.38 -0.62 6.85
CA ALA A 45 -14.80 -0.27 6.89
C ALA A 45 -15.60 -0.88 5.72
N LEU A 46 -14.94 -1.47 4.72
CA LEU A 46 -15.59 -2.17 3.62
C LEU A 46 -16.22 -3.48 4.10
N PRO A 47 -17.31 -3.95 3.47
CA PRO A 47 -17.87 -5.27 3.74
C PRO A 47 -16.87 -6.38 3.36
N GLY A 48 -17.04 -7.58 3.93
CA GLY A 48 -16.20 -8.76 3.65
C GLY A 48 -15.21 -9.09 4.76
N ASP A 49 -14.21 -9.91 4.44
CA ASP A 49 -13.17 -10.31 5.39
C ASP A 49 -12.20 -9.15 5.63
N ARG A 50 -12.12 -8.70 6.89
CA ARG A 50 -11.27 -7.56 7.28
C ARG A 50 -9.79 -7.84 7.04
N LEU A 51 -9.32 -9.06 7.29
CA LEU A 51 -7.92 -9.43 7.10
C LEU A 51 -7.54 -9.33 5.62
N GLU A 52 -8.40 -9.83 4.74
CA GLU A 52 -8.23 -9.71 3.29
C GLU A 52 -8.31 -8.26 2.82
N ASN A 53 -9.27 -7.47 3.29
CA ASN A 53 -9.41 -6.05 2.94
C ASN A 53 -8.15 -5.24 3.34
N VAL A 54 -7.57 -5.50 4.50
CA VAL A 54 -6.33 -4.84 4.95
C VAL A 54 -5.12 -5.31 4.13
N ALA A 55 -5.03 -6.60 3.81
CA ALA A 55 -3.97 -7.10 2.93
C ALA A 55 -4.07 -6.52 1.51
N ALA A 56 -5.28 -6.38 0.97
CA ALA A 56 -5.54 -5.74 -0.31
C ALA A 56 -5.12 -4.26 -0.30
N ALA A 57 -5.37 -3.52 0.79
CA ALA A 57 -4.89 -2.14 0.96
C ALA A 57 -3.36 -2.03 0.90
N CYS A 58 -2.64 -2.94 1.58
CA CYS A 58 -1.18 -3.03 1.48
C CYS A 58 -0.74 -3.31 0.04
N GLY A 59 -1.42 -4.23 -0.64
CA GLY A 59 -1.14 -4.59 -2.04
C GLY A 59 -1.30 -3.41 -2.99
N LEU A 60 -2.41 -2.69 -2.90
CA LEU A 60 -2.70 -1.49 -3.68
C LEU A 60 -1.60 -0.44 -3.52
N MET A 61 -1.22 -0.13 -2.28
CA MET A 61 -0.17 0.84 -1.98
C MET A 61 1.20 0.40 -2.50
N LYS A 62 1.53 -0.90 -2.42
CA LYS A 62 2.78 -1.46 -2.96
C LYS A 62 2.79 -1.39 -4.49
N GLN A 63 1.72 -1.79 -5.16
CA GLN A 63 1.61 -1.75 -6.62
C GLN A 63 1.74 -0.33 -7.16
N ALA A 64 0.99 0.63 -6.59
CA ALA A 64 1.12 2.03 -6.96
C ALA A 64 2.54 2.56 -6.73
N GLY A 65 3.20 2.15 -5.65
CA GLY A 65 4.58 2.54 -5.34
C GLY A 65 5.59 1.97 -6.34
N GLU A 66 5.39 0.75 -6.80
CA GLU A 66 6.23 0.14 -7.84
C GLU A 66 6.10 0.86 -9.18
N ILE A 67 4.86 1.20 -9.57
CA ILE A 67 4.58 1.95 -10.81
C ILE A 67 5.22 3.34 -10.72
N ALA A 68 4.99 4.07 -9.63
CA ALA A 68 5.51 5.42 -9.42
C ALA A 68 7.04 5.49 -9.41
N ALA A 69 7.71 4.45 -8.89
CA ALA A 69 9.16 4.39 -8.85
C ALA A 69 9.82 4.31 -10.25
N ARG A 70 9.06 3.96 -11.30
CA ARG A 70 9.56 3.94 -12.68
C ARG A 70 9.74 5.35 -13.27
N GLN A 71 9.16 6.38 -12.66
CA GLN A 71 9.14 7.76 -13.17
C GLN A 71 10.33 8.63 -12.70
N GLY A 72 11.31 8.05 -11.99
CA GLY A 72 12.56 8.74 -11.63
C GLY A 72 12.85 8.76 -10.13
N GLY A 73 13.06 9.95 -9.57
CA GLY A 73 13.51 10.15 -8.19
C GLY A 73 12.39 10.51 -7.21
N PRO A 74 12.70 10.73 -5.93
CA PRO A 74 11.69 10.95 -4.88
C PRO A 74 10.84 12.22 -5.11
N GLY A 75 11.36 13.20 -5.85
CA GLY A 75 10.62 14.43 -6.19
C GLY A 75 9.47 14.21 -7.18
N SER A 76 9.63 13.31 -8.16
CA SER A 76 8.58 12.94 -9.11
C SER A 76 7.69 11.79 -8.62
N PHE A 77 8.07 11.14 -7.53
CA PHE A 77 7.36 9.98 -7.00
C PHE A 77 5.94 10.30 -6.52
N ILE A 78 5.75 11.34 -5.70
CA ILE A 78 4.43 11.69 -5.13
C ILE A 78 3.35 11.84 -6.22
N PRO A 79 3.52 12.68 -7.26
CA PRO A 79 2.49 12.83 -8.28
C PRO A 79 2.23 11.51 -9.02
N ALA A 80 3.29 10.80 -9.43
CA ALA A 80 3.14 9.51 -10.11
C ALA A 80 2.45 8.44 -9.23
N PHE A 81 2.66 8.47 -7.93
CA PHE A 81 2.03 7.57 -6.96
C PHE A 81 0.54 7.84 -6.80
N LEU A 82 0.15 9.12 -6.71
CA LEU A 82 -1.25 9.52 -6.65
C LEU A 82 -1.97 9.17 -7.96
N ASP A 83 -1.33 9.40 -9.10
CA ASP A 83 -1.87 9.03 -10.41
C ASP A 83 -2.06 7.51 -10.53
N ALA A 84 -1.08 6.72 -10.07
CA ALA A 84 -1.18 5.27 -10.07
C ALA A 84 -2.33 4.78 -9.18
N LEU A 85 -2.49 5.32 -7.97
CA LEU A 85 -3.61 4.99 -7.08
C LEU A 85 -4.96 5.32 -7.72
N TYR A 86 -5.06 6.46 -8.40
CA TYR A 86 -6.30 6.86 -9.07
C TYR A 86 -6.68 5.91 -10.21
N GLN A 87 -5.71 5.41 -10.97
CA GLN A 87 -5.93 4.47 -12.07
C GLN A 87 -6.31 3.07 -11.58
N GLU A 88 -5.67 2.56 -10.52
CA GLU A 88 -5.97 1.23 -9.93
C GLU A 88 -7.40 1.15 -9.35
N VAL A 89 -7.98 2.27 -8.91
CA VAL A 89 -9.38 2.30 -8.44
C VAL A 89 -10.39 2.19 -9.60
N GLN A 90 -9.97 2.38 -10.86
CA GLN A 90 -10.86 2.33 -12.03
C GLN A 90 -10.79 1.02 -12.83
N GLY A 91 -9.90 0.09 -12.49
CA GLY A 91 -9.72 -1.19 -13.19
C GLY A 91 -10.32 -2.37 -12.46
#